data_AF-A0A7C6YKJ0-F1
#
_entry.id   AF-A0A7C6YKJ0-F1
#
_cell.length_a   1.000
_cell.length_b   1.000
_cell.length_c   1.000
_cell.angle_alpha   90.00
_cell.angle_beta   90.00
_cell.angle_gamma   90.00
#
_symmetry.space_group_name_H-M   'P 1'
#
loop_
_entity.id
_entity.type
_entity.pdbx_description
1 polymer ?
#
loop_
_entity_poly.entity_id
_entity_poly.type
_entity_poly.pdbx_seq_one_letter_code
_entity_poly.pdbx_strand_id
1 'polypeptide(L)'
;MKTIIRWSVGIALVLASGTTALSFPVIEWNTVDLTYSTDGWSVGFQLRTLGSDGSLAYCWGNGERETDGWWTTLSQQNALAGIAFRFFEVDYGELIDFDLSDSSTIVFGNDSATHDPFLLNWDQPVYLGFRLGWPEIESGPSSAEYGWAELYFDGDTVSVLGSATERTGLGIYAGTGTLIPEPATAGLLLLGAVGIIWKRSRITIKPPAAQCLAPFGGG
;
A
#
# COMPACT_ATOMS: atom_id res chain seq x y z
N MET A 1 -27.02 -9.54 57.75
CA MET A 1 -26.67 -10.19 56.47
C MET A 1 -26.66 -9.13 55.38
N LYS A 2 -25.47 -8.67 54.98
CA LYS A 2 -25.32 -7.65 53.93
C LYS A 2 -24.77 -8.31 52.67
N THR A 3 -25.50 -8.10 51.59
CA THR A 3 -25.31 -8.55 50.21
C THR A 3 -23.95 -8.10 49.65
N ILE A 4 -23.14 -9.05 49.15
CA ILE A 4 -21.96 -8.78 48.32
C ILE A 4 -22.33 -9.15 46.89
N ILE A 5 -22.78 -8.17 46.11
CA ILE A 5 -22.90 -8.23 44.65
C ILE A 5 -22.45 -6.86 44.13
N ARG A 6 -21.82 -6.86 42.95
CA ARG A 6 -21.04 -5.78 42.29
C ARG A 6 -19.57 -5.99 42.65
N TRP A 7 -18.70 -6.43 41.76
CA TRP A 7 -18.27 -5.73 40.54
C TRP A 7 -17.82 -6.72 39.45
N SER A 8 -18.59 -6.84 38.37
CA SER A 8 -18.19 -7.62 37.17
C SER A 8 -18.66 -6.96 35.87
N VAL A 9 -18.61 -5.62 35.77
CA VAL A 9 -19.10 -4.90 34.58
C VAL A 9 -18.00 -4.11 33.85
N GLY A 10 -16.76 -4.09 34.35
CA GLY A 10 -15.72 -3.21 33.82
C GLY A 10 -14.72 -3.81 32.80
N ILE A 11 -15.01 -4.95 32.16
CA ILE A 11 -14.06 -5.58 31.20
C ILE A 11 -14.67 -5.79 29.80
N ALA A 12 -16.00 -5.73 29.64
CA ALA A 12 -16.63 -5.95 28.33
C ALA A 12 -16.57 -4.72 27.38
N LEU A 13 -16.24 -3.53 27.87
CA LEU A 13 -16.32 -2.29 27.06
C LEU A 13 -15.07 -2.00 26.22
N VAL A 14 -13.92 -2.63 26.47
CA VAL A 14 -12.70 -2.44 25.67
C VAL A 14 -12.65 -3.36 24.44
N LEU A 15 -13.50 -4.39 24.39
CA LEU A 15 -13.65 -5.26 23.22
C LEU A 15 -14.74 -4.78 22.24
N ALA A 16 -15.53 -3.77 22.64
CA ALA A 16 -16.62 -3.22 21.84
C ALA A 16 -16.30 -1.84 21.22
N SER A 17 -15.18 -1.22 21.60
CA SER A 17 -14.63 -0.09 20.86
C SER A 17 -14.07 -0.63 19.54
N GLY A 18 -14.87 -0.44 18.49
CA GLY A 18 -14.68 -0.88 17.12
C GLY A 18 -13.27 -1.38 16.80
N THR A 19 -13.18 -2.68 16.57
CA THR A 19 -12.28 -3.18 15.54
C THR A 19 -12.71 -2.48 14.24
N THR A 20 -12.23 -1.25 14.00
CA THR A 20 -11.97 -0.81 12.65
C THR A 20 -11.18 -1.97 12.07
N ALA A 21 -11.81 -2.74 11.17
CA ALA A 21 -11.18 -3.88 10.58
C ALA A 21 -9.84 -3.37 10.07
N LEU A 22 -8.74 -3.80 10.71
CA LEU A 22 -7.41 -3.57 10.19
C LEU A 22 -7.44 -4.38 8.89
N SER A 23 -7.77 -3.72 7.79
CA SER A 23 -7.68 -4.32 6.47
C SER A 23 -6.20 -4.57 6.31
N PHE A 24 -5.80 -5.83 6.48
CA PHE A 24 -4.45 -6.22 6.17
C PHE A 24 -4.24 -5.82 4.71
N PRO A 25 -3.18 -5.07 4.41
CA PRO A 25 -2.89 -4.70 3.05
C PRO A 25 -2.84 -5.96 2.17
N VAL A 26 -3.44 -5.84 0.99
CA VAL A 26 -3.54 -6.94 0.02
C VAL A 26 -2.62 -6.58 -1.14
N ILE A 27 -1.47 -7.25 -1.21
CA ILE A 27 -0.57 -7.14 -2.37
C ILE A 27 -0.86 -8.27 -3.34
N GLU A 28 -1.08 -7.88 -4.59
CA GLU A 28 -1.07 -8.77 -5.74
C GLU A 28 0.20 -8.54 -6.55
N TRP A 29 0.81 -9.63 -7.03
CA TRP A 29 2.06 -9.62 -7.79
C TRP A 29 1.79 -9.86 -9.27
N ASN A 30 2.69 -9.38 -10.14
CA ASN A 30 2.58 -9.51 -11.60
C ASN A 30 1.29 -8.90 -12.13
N THR A 31 0.97 -7.69 -11.66
CA THR A 31 -0.28 -6.98 -11.96
C THR A 31 -0.20 -6.10 -13.21
N VAL A 32 0.99 -5.98 -13.80
CA VAL A 32 1.23 -5.17 -14.99
C VAL A 32 1.71 -6.05 -16.14
N ASP A 33 1.00 -5.97 -17.25
CA ASP A 33 1.35 -6.60 -18.53
C ASP A 33 1.85 -5.54 -19.50
N LEU A 34 2.94 -5.84 -20.20
CA LEU A 34 3.47 -5.01 -21.28
C LEU A 34 3.60 -5.83 -22.57
N THR A 35 3.13 -5.25 -23.68
CA THR A 35 3.47 -5.70 -25.02
C THR A 35 4.36 -4.66 -25.66
N TYR A 36 5.46 -5.10 -26.26
CA TYR A 36 6.41 -4.26 -26.98
C TYR A 36 6.68 -4.91 -28.34
N SER A 37 6.66 -4.09 -29.40
CA SER A 37 6.88 -4.54 -30.77
C SER A 37 7.66 -3.50 -31.54
N THR A 38 8.47 -3.94 -32.51
CA THR A 38 9.29 -3.08 -33.35
C THR A 38 9.02 -3.37 -34.82
N ASP A 39 8.97 -2.31 -35.63
CA ASP A 39 9.01 -2.38 -37.09
C ASP A 39 10.02 -1.35 -37.59
N GLY A 40 11.26 -1.81 -37.80
CA GLY A 40 12.40 -0.95 -38.07
C GLY A 40 12.71 -0.02 -36.88
N TRP A 41 12.41 1.26 -37.03
CA TRP A 41 12.70 2.33 -36.06
C TRP A 41 11.47 2.68 -35.23
N SER A 42 10.29 2.25 -35.67
CA SER A 42 9.04 2.48 -34.99
C SER A 42 8.83 1.43 -33.92
N VAL A 43 8.48 1.90 -32.74
CA VAL A 43 8.06 1.08 -31.61
C VAL A 43 6.55 1.17 -31.51
N GLY A 44 5.90 0.04 -31.25
CA GLY A 44 4.53 -0.02 -30.75
C GLY A 44 4.53 -0.65 -29.36
N PHE A 45 3.80 -0.06 -28.41
CA PHE A 45 3.68 -0.61 -27.07
C PHE A 45 2.25 -0.56 -26.54
N GLN A 46 1.98 -1.45 -25.59
CA GLN A 46 0.77 -1.50 -24.80
C GLN A 46 1.14 -1.81 -23.35
N LEU A 47 0.62 -1.03 -22.41
CA LEU A 47 0.77 -1.24 -20.97
C LEU A 47 -0.62 -1.43 -20.35
N ARG A 48 -0.79 -2.48 -19.56
CA ARG A 48 -2.08 -2.90 -19.02
C ARG A 48 -1.97 -3.28 -17.54
N THR A 49 -2.98 -2.91 -16.77
CA THR A 49 -3.22 -3.42 -15.42
C THR A 49 -4.71 -3.52 -15.12
N LEU A 50 -5.09 -4.26 -14.08
CA LEU A 50 -6.48 -4.47 -13.67
C LEU A 50 -6.67 -3.95 -12.25
N GLY A 51 -7.78 -3.26 -11.99
CA GLY A 51 -8.25 -2.95 -10.64
C GLY A 51 -8.78 -4.21 -9.92
N SER A 52 -9.02 -4.11 -8.61
CA SER A 52 -9.58 -5.20 -7.80
C SER A 52 -10.98 -5.64 -8.23
N ASP A 53 -11.72 -4.76 -8.91
CA ASP A 53 -13.04 -5.02 -9.50
C ASP A 53 -12.95 -5.67 -10.90
N GLY A 54 -11.74 -5.88 -11.42
CA GLY A 54 -11.49 -6.38 -12.77
C GLY A 54 -11.57 -5.30 -13.86
N SER A 55 -11.77 -4.03 -13.50
CA SER A 55 -11.78 -2.92 -14.44
C SER A 55 -10.39 -2.72 -15.04
N LEU A 56 -10.35 -2.51 -16.36
CA LEU A 56 -9.12 -2.42 -17.13
C LEU A 56 -8.57 -0.99 -17.13
N ALA A 57 -7.31 -0.83 -16.71
CA ALA A 57 -6.50 0.35 -17.02
C ALA A 57 -5.51 -0.02 -18.12
N TYR A 58 -5.57 0.69 -19.24
CA TYR A 58 -4.85 0.33 -20.45
C TYR A 58 -4.42 1.59 -21.21
N CYS A 59 -3.14 1.67 -21.57
CA CYS A 59 -2.66 2.64 -22.55
C CYS A 59 -1.87 1.96 -23.66
N TRP A 60 -1.85 2.60 -24.82
CA TRP A 60 -1.00 2.20 -25.94
C TRP A 60 -0.49 3.41 -26.68
N GLY A 61 0.58 3.17 -27.42
CA GLY A 61 1.19 4.21 -28.19
C GLY A 61 2.33 3.69 -29.03
N ASN A 62 3.12 4.65 -29.46
CA ASN A 62 4.28 4.38 -30.29
C ASN A 62 5.51 4.96 -29.63
N GLY A 63 6.65 4.75 -30.26
CA GLY A 63 7.88 5.38 -29.83
C GLY A 63 8.97 5.21 -30.86
N GLU A 64 10.18 5.51 -30.43
CA GLU A 64 11.38 5.39 -31.23
C GLU A 64 12.36 4.46 -30.52
N ARG A 65 13.21 3.82 -31.31
CA ARG A 65 14.33 3.04 -30.79
C ARG A 65 15.58 3.44 -31.54
N GLU A 66 16.68 3.61 -30.82
CA GLU A 66 17.95 3.87 -31.45
C GLU A 66 18.42 2.67 -32.27
N THR A 67 19.11 2.92 -33.38
CA THR A 67 19.62 1.85 -34.26
C THR A 67 20.55 0.87 -33.52
N ASP A 68 21.37 1.37 -32.61
CA ASP A 68 22.33 0.57 -31.86
C ASP A 68 21.75 0.01 -30.54
N GLY A 69 20.48 0.33 -30.24
CA GLY A 69 19.77 -0.18 -29.07
C GLY A 69 20.18 0.43 -27.73
N TRP A 70 20.79 1.62 -27.67
CA TRP A 70 21.13 2.23 -26.38
C TRP A 70 19.93 2.84 -25.65
N TRP A 71 18.84 3.10 -26.37
CA TRP A 71 17.62 3.62 -25.78
C TRP A 71 16.38 3.32 -26.63
N THR A 72 15.23 3.39 -25.97
CA THR A 72 13.91 3.45 -26.61
C THR A 72 13.02 4.44 -25.88
N THR A 73 12.11 5.08 -26.61
CA THR A 73 11.07 5.94 -26.04
C THR A 73 9.70 5.28 -26.12
N LEU A 74 8.83 5.57 -25.17
CA LEU A 74 7.43 5.16 -25.15
C LEU A 74 6.56 6.42 -25.05
N SER A 75 5.80 6.71 -26.10
CA SER A 75 4.91 7.86 -26.19
C SER A 75 3.46 7.40 -26.27
N GLN A 76 2.70 7.62 -25.20
CA GLN A 76 1.28 7.29 -25.19
C GLN A 76 0.55 8.08 -26.28
N GLN A 77 -0.26 7.38 -27.07
CA GLN A 77 -1.16 8.00 -28.04
C GLN A 77 -2.61 7.94 -27.60
N ASN A 78 -2.97 6.90 -26.86
CA ASN A 78 -4.36 6.67 -26.46
C ASN A 78 -4.41 5.81 -25.19
N ALA A 79 -5.56 5.86 -24.53
CA ALA A 79 -5.86 5.11 -23.33
C ALA A 79 -7.31 4.66 -23.33
N LEU A 80 -7.55 3.46 -22.80
CA LEU A 80 -8.88 2.97 -22.47
C LEU A 80 -8.95 2.85 -20.95
N ALA A 81 -9.92 3.54 -20.36
CA ALA A 81 -10.14 3.51 -18.93
C ALA A 81 -11.49 2.84 -18.62
N GLY A 82 -11.43 1.57 -18.21
CA GLY A 82 -12.48 1.00 -17.36
C GLY A 82 -12.37 1.50 -15.92
N ILE A 83 -11.16 1.89 -15.51
CA ILE A 83 -10.84 2.57 -14.25
C ILE A 83 -9.87 3.72 -14.55
N ALA A 84 -10.01 4.85 -13.83
CA ALA A 84 -9.07 5.96 -13.93
C ALA A 84 -7.65 5.49 -13.58
N PHE A 85 -6.62 5.99 -14.26
CA PHE A 85 -5.25 5.59 -13.93
C PHE A 85 -4.23 6.66 -14.29
N ARG A 86 -3.10 6.61 -13.58
CA ARG A 86 -1.89 7.35 -13.91
C ARG A 86 -0.66 6.52 -13.60
N PHE A 87 0.33 6.60 -14.47
CA PHE A 87 1.69 6.09 -14.29
C PHE A 87 2.64 7.28 -14.22
N PHE A 88 3.63 7.18 -13.36
CA PHE A 88 4.65 8.19 -13.13
C PHE A 88 5.97 7.51 -12.73
N GLU A 89 7.10 8.15 -13.01
CA GLU A 89 8.41 7.63 -12.62
C GLU A 89 8.61 7.75 -11.10
N VAL A 90 9.25 6.75 -10.50
CA VAL A 90 9.56 6.70 -9.06
C VAL A 90 10.93 6.07 -8.84
N ASP A 91 11.53 6.32 -7.67
CA ASP A 91 12.77 5.67 -7.27
C ASP A 91 12.50 4.32 -6.55
N TYR A 92 13.47 3.39 -6.62
CA TYR A 92 13.42 2.17 -5.83
C TYR A 92 13.30 2.49 -4.33
N GLY A 93 12.34 1.84 -3.66
CA GLY A 93 12.08 2.04 -2.23
C GLY A 93 11.31 3.32 -1.89
N GLU A 94 10.82 4.06 -2.88
CA GLU A 94 9.94 5.21 -2.67
C GLU A 94 8.50 4.76 -2.32
N LEU A 95 7.83 5.48 -1.42
CA LEU A 95 6.46 5.18 -1.03
C LEU A 95 5.48 5.73 -2.08
N ILE A 96 4.78 4.83 -2.75
CA ILE A 96 3.74 5.15 -3.71
C ILE A 96 2.41 5.21 -2.95
N ASP A 97 1.94 6.43 -2.74
CA ASP A 97 0.67 6.72 -2.08
C ASP A 97 -0.07 7.85 -2.80
N PHE A 98 -1.11 8.38 -2.14
CA PHE A 98 -1.88 9.49 -2.66
C PHE A 98 -1.03 10.72 -2.95
N ASP A 99 -0.21 11.14 -1.98
CA ASP A 99 0.56 12.39 -2.02
C ASP A 99 1.61 12.34 -3.13
N LEU A 100 2.32 11.21 -3.26
CA LEU A 100 3.25 11.03 -4.37
C LEU A 100 2.50 11.02 -5.71
N SER A 101 1.40 10.26 -5.83
CA SER A 101 0.66 10.17 -7.10
C SER A 101 0.07 11.51 -7.59
N ASP A 102 -0.19 12.44 -6.68
CA ASP A 102 -0.78 13.74 -7.01
C ASP A 102 0.27 14.82 -7.29
N SER A 103 1.47 14.67 -6.72
CA SER A 103 2.59 15.58 -6.94
C SER A 103 3.50 15.17 -8.10
N SER A 104 3.48 13.89 -8.52
CA SER A 104 4.30 13.38 -9.62
C SER A 104 3.83 13.83 -11.00
N THR A 105 4.80 13.96 -11.91
CA THR A 105 4.51 14.22 -13.33
C THR A 105 4.00 12.95 -13.99
N ILE A 106 2.86 13.05 -14.68
CA ILE A 106 2.23 11.90 -15.34
C ILE A 106 2.98 11.58 -16.63
N VAL A 107 3.40 10.31 -16.74
CA VAL A 107 4.05 9.74 -17.92
C VAL A 107 3.02 9.09 -18.83
N PHE A 108 2.10 8.30 -18.24
CA PHE A 108 0.96 7.70 -18.94
C PHE A 108 -0.30 7.88 -18.10
N GLY A 109 -1.44 8.14 -18.72
CA GLY A 109 -2.67 8.36 -17.96
C GLY A 109 -3.91 8.36 -18.84
N ASN A 110 -5.07 8.37 -18.20
CA ASN A 110 -6.34 8.55 -18.90
C ASN A 110 -6.80 10.01 -18.99
N ASP A 111 -5.93 10.97 -18.63
CA ASP A 111 -6.21 12.36 -18.91
C ASP A 111 -6.08 12.64 -20.42
N SER A 112 -6.72 13.69 -20.90
CA SER A 112 -6.64 14.07 -22.31
C SER A 112 -5.35 14.83 -22.65
N ALA A 113 -4.34 14.83 -21.76
CA ALA A 113 -3.12 15.58 -21.96
C ALA A 113 -2.16 14.81 -22.87
N THR A 114 -1.28 15.56 -23.53
CA THR A 114 -0.12 14.98 -24.20
C THR A 114 0.99 14.88 -23.18
N HIS A 115 1.56 13.68 -23.03
CA HIS A 115 2.70 13.43 -22.16
C HIS A 115 4.00 13.43 -22.98
N ASP A 116 5.10 13.82 -22.35
CA ASP A 116 6.41 13.71 -22.96
C ASP A 116 6.79 12.23 -23.16
N PRO A 117 7.56 11.90 -24.21
CA PRO A 117 8.04 10.53 -24.42
C PRO A 117 8.82 10.01 -23.21
N PHE A 118 8.47 8.82 -22.74
CA PHE A 118 9.17 8.16 -21.64
C PHE A 118 10.42 7.45 -22.15
N LEU A 119 11.60 7.83 -21.66
CA LEU A 119 12.88 7.28 -22.10
C LEU A 119 13.29 6.09 -21.24
N LEU A 120 13.66 4.99 -21.90
CA LEU A 120 14.29 3.82 -21.28
C LEU A 120 15.69 3.66 -21.88
N ASN A 121 16.71 3.68 -21.02
CA ASN A 121 18.09 3.41 -21.41
C ASN A 121 18.40 1.91 -21.35
N TRP A 122 19.33 1.49 -22.20
CA TRP A 122 19.85 0.13 -22.22
C TRP A 122 20.45 -0.28 -20.87
N ASP A 123 20.08 -1.49 -20.42
CA ASP A 123 20.62 -2.11 -19.19
C ASP A 123 20.39 -1.26 -17.92
N GLN A 124 19.34 -0.42 -17.93
CA GLN A 124 18.96 0.42 -16.80
C GLN A 124 17.47 0.18 -16.46
N PRO A 125 17.17 -0.54 -15.37
CA PRO A 125 15.80 -0.70 -14.94
C PRO A 125 15.23 0.63 -14.46
N VAL A 126 13.96 0.89 -14.79
CA VAL A 126 13.22 2.08 -14.36
C VAL A 126 11.94 1.64 -13.66
N TYR A 127 11.63 2.27 -12.54
CA TYR A 127 10.40 1.99 -11.80
C TYR A 127 9.32 2.99 -12.20
N LEU A 128 8.17 2.45 -12.59
CA LEU A 128 6.94 3.19 -12.76
C LEU A 128 6.04 2.95 -11.57
N GLY A 129 5.72 4.00 -10.82
CA GLY A 129 4.62 4.01 -9.89
C GLY A 129 3.30 4.23 -10.62
N PHE A 130 2.22 3.71 -10.07
CA PHE A 130 0.89 3.96 -10.61
C PHE A 130 -0.18 4.04 -9.54
N ARG A 131 -1.25 4.76 -9.89
CA ARG A 131 -2.50 4.79 -9.16
C ARG A 131 -3.62 4.34 -10.07
N LEU A 132 -4.48 3.44 -9.57
CA LEU A 132 -5.75 3.08 -10.18
C LEU A 132 -6.89 3.66 -9.34
N GLY A 133 -7.93 4.14 -10.01
CA GLY A 133 -8.99 4.89 -9.38
C GLY A 133 -8.60 6.35 -9.11
N TRP A 134 -9.61 7.14 -8.75
CA TRP A 134 -9.54 8.57 -8.38
C TRP A 134 -8.97 9.54 -9.44
N PRO A 135 -9.41 10.81 -9.50
CA PRO A 135 -10.73 11.30 -9.13
C PRO A 135 -11.64 11.21 -10.37
N GLU A 136 -12.70 10.39 -10.38
CA GLU A 136 -13.81 10.68 -11.32
C GLU A 136 -15.15 9.97 -11.06
N ILE A 137 -15.27 9.04 -10.10
CA ILE A 137 -16.58 8.53 -9.68
C ILE A 137 -16.62 8.43 -8.16
N GLU A 138 -17.09 9.51 -7.51
CA GLU A 138 -17.68 9.67 -6.14
C GLU A 138 -17.19 8.82 -4.94
N SER A 139 -16.15 8.03 -5.10
CA SER A 139 -15.56 7.18 -4.08
C SER A 139 -14.33 7.90 -3.57
N GLY A 140 -14.30 8.21 -2.28
CA GLY A 140 -13.19 8.91 -1.62
C GLY A 140 -11.82 8.27 -1.89
N PRO A 141 -10.72 8.87 -1.39
CA PRO A 141 -9.35 8.35 -1.56
C PRO A 141 -9.17 6.88 -1.14
N SER A 142 -10.10 6.34 -0.35
CA SER A 142 -10.18 4.93 0.07
C SER A 142 -10.50 3.92 -1.05
N SER A 143 -10.74 4.34 -2.30
CA SER A 143 -10.91 3.44 -3.46
C SER A 143 -9.71 3.41 -4.41
N ALA A 144 -8.68 4.21 -4.14
CA ALA A 144 -7.49 4.21 -4.95
C ALA A 144 -6.64 2.96 -4.64
N GLU A 145 -6.04 2.39 -5.67
CA GLU A 145 -5.08 1.30 -5.56
C GLU A 145 -3.73 1.80 -6.05
N TYR A 146 -2.66 1.37 -5.42
CA TYR A 146 -1.32 1.86 -5.70
C TYR A 146 -0.41 0.71 -6.08
N GLY A 147 0.43 0.90 -7.08
CA GLY A 147 1.31 -0.17 -7.53
C GLY A 147 2.57 0.35 -8.17
N TRP A 148 3.44 -0.59 -8.50
CA TRP A 148 4.66 -0.33 -9.25
C TRP A 148 4.92 -1.39 -10.32
N ALA A 149 5.66 -1.01 -11.35
CA ALA A 149 6.24 -1.91 -12.33
C ALA A 149 7.70 -1.54 -12.60
N GLU A 150 8.57 -2.53 -12.66
CA GLU A 150 9.96 -2.39 -13.07
C GLU A 150 10.06 -2.69 -14.56
N LEU A 151 10.33 -1.66 -15.35
CA LEU A 151 10.55 -1.78 -16.79
C LEU A 151 12.04 -1.91 -17.07
N TYR A 152 12.38 -2.78 -18.02
CA TYR A 152 13.75 -3.03 -18.43
C TYR A 152 13.84 -3.12 -19.95
N PHE A 153 14.77 -2.36 -20.52
CA PHE A 153 15.09 -2.39 -21.94
C PHE A 153 16.45 -3.07 -22.15
N ASP A 154 16.45 -4.19 -22.87
CA ASP A 154 17.64 -5.01 -23.12
C ASP A 154 18.39 -4.63 -24.42
N GLY A 155 17.90 -3.62 -25.13
CA GLY A 155 18.41 -3.16 -26.43
C GLY A 155 17.51 -3.56 -27.60
N ASP A 156 16.69 -4.59 -27.42
CA ASP A 156 15.75 -5.07 -28.43
C ASP A 156 14.30 -5.01 -28.00
N THR A 157 14.01 -5.29 -26.73
CA THR A 157 12.67 -5.39 -26.17
C THR A 157 12.57 -4.67 -24.84
N VAL A 158 11.39 -4.09 -24.57
CA VAL A 158 11.02 -3.66 -23.22
C VAL A 158 10.26 -4.80 -22.56
N SER A 159 10.61 -5.10 -21.32
CA SER A 159 10.00 -6.15 -20.51
C SER A 159 9.64 -5.62 -19.12
N VAL A 160 8.67 -6.27 -18.48
CA VAL A 160 8.34 -6.03 -17.06
C VAL A 160 9.09 -7.08 -16.25
N LEU A 161 10.08 -6.66 -15.46
CA LEU A 161 10.86 -7.57 -14.60
C LEU A 161 10.09 -7.93 -13.33
N GLY A 162 9.30 -7.00 -12.82
CA GLY A 162 8.45 -7.19 -11.65
C GLY A 162 7.35 -6.15 -11.59
N SER A 163 6.24 -6.50 -10.95
CA SER A 163 5.19 -5.55 -10.64
C SER A 163 4.37 -6.01 -9.43
N ALA A 164 3.79 -5.05 -8.73
CA ALA A 164 2.89 -5.31 -7.61
C ALA A 164 1.84 -4.21 -7.47
N THR A 165 0.66 -4.57 -6.97
CA THR A 165 -0.41 -3.62 -6.61
C THR A 165 -0.90 -3.88 -5.20
N GLU A 166 -1.05 -2.82 -4.42
CA GLU A 166 -1.70 -2.76 -3.12
C GLU A 166 -3.16 -2.32 -3.30
N ARG A 167 -4.10 -3.16 -2.86
CA ARG A 167 -5.53 -3.05 -3.17
C ARG A 167 -6.37 -2.35 -2.09
N THR A 168 -5.78 -1.96 -0.96
CA THR A 168 -6.52 -1.35 0.16
C THR A 168 -6.39 0.17 0.21
N GLY A 169 -5.53 0.76 -0.63
CA GLY A 169 -5.30 2.19 -0.72
C GLY A 169 -4.34 2.73 0.34
N LEU A 170 -3.57 1.85 0.99
CA LEU A 170 -2.56 2.23 1.98
C LEU A 170 -1.26 2.69 1.31
N GLY A 171 -1.00 2.25 0.08
CA GLY A 171 0.23 2.55 -0.64
C GLY A 171 1.27 1.43 -0.56
N ILE A 172 2.30 1.51 -1.40
CA ILE A 172 3.30 0.45 -1.57
C ILE A 172 4.69 1.04 -1.87
N TYR A 173 5.74 0.40 -1.36
CA TYR A 173 7.12 0.78 -1.67
C TYR A 173 7.59 0.18 -3.00
N ALA A 174 8.03 1.02 -3.93
CA ALA A 174 8.48 0.62 -5.26
C ALA A 174 9.63 -0.40 -5.21
N GLY A 175 9.56 -1.44 -6.05
CA GLY A 175 10.59 -2.48 -6.14
C GLY A 175 10.68 -3.40 -4.92
N THR A 176 9.83 -3.23 -3.91
CA THR A 176 9.86 -4.05 -2.69
C THR A 176 8.60 -4.92 -2.58
N GLY A 177 8.75 -6.08 -1.93
CA GLY A 177 7.61 -6.88 -1.43
C GLY A 177 7.20 -6.53 -0.01
N THR A 178 7.84 -5.53 0.57
CA THR A 178 7.56 -5.07 1.91
C THR A 178 6.53 -3.95 1.83
N LEU A 179 5.37 -4.22 2.40
CA LEU A 179 4.38 -3.21 2.73
C LEU A 179 5.01 -2.11 3.56
N ILE A 180 4.34 -0.94 3.59
CA ILE A 180 4.55 0.04 4.65
C ILE A 180 4.65 -0.75 5.94
N PRO A 181 5.85 -0.82 6.56
CA PRO A 181 5.96 -1.51 7.80
C PRO A 181 4.97 -0.79 8.70
N GLU A 182 4.07 -1.52 9.36
CA GLU A 182 3.62 -1.07 10.67
C GLU A 182 4.57 -1.72 11.68
N PRO A 183 5.84 -1.27 11.84
CA PRO A 183 6.77 -2.02 12.68
C PRO A 183 6.70 -1.54 14.13
N ALA A 184 6.00 -0.45 14.44
CA ALA A 184 5.97 0.14 15.76
C ALA A 184 4.61 0.00 16.45
N THR A 185 3.49 0.21 15.75
CA THR A 185 2.18 0.41 16.40
C THR A 185 1.66 -0.86 17.06
N ALA A 186 1.64 -1.99 16.34
CA ALA A 186 1.20 -3.27 16.90
C ALA A 186 2.11 -3.75 18.03
N GLY A 187 3.43 -3.57 17.88
CA GLY A 187 4.42 -3.86 18.91
C GLY A 187 4.26 -2.99 20.16
N LEU A 188 4.05 -1.67 19.99
CA LEU A 188 3.81 -0.74 21.10
C LEU A 188 2.46 -1.02 21.79
N LEU A 189 1.43 -1.41 21.04
CA LEU A 189 0.12 -1.76 21.59
C LEU A 189 0.21 -3.03 22.45
N LEU A 190 0.92 -4.05 21.96
CA LEU A 190 1.19 -5.26 22.73
C LEU A 190 2.03 -4.97 23.97
N LEU A 191 3.11 -4.18 23.84
CA LEU A 191 3.94 -3.79 24.98
C LEU A 191 3.16 -2.92 25.99
N GLY A 192 2.31 -2.01 25.52
CA GLY A 192 1.42 -1.21 26.35
C GLY A 192 0.39 -2.07 27.10
N ALA A 193 -0.23 -3.03 26.42
CA ALA A 193 -1.19 -3.96 27.02
C ALA A 193 -0.52 -4.84 28.10
N VAL A 194 0.66 -5.39 27.81
CA VAL A 194 1.47 -6.15 28.77
C VAL A 194 1.85 -5.28 29.98
N GLY A 195 2.26 -4.03 29.76
CA GLY A 195 2.58 -3.07 30.81
C GLY A 195 1.40 -2.77 31.74
N ILE A 196 0.19 -2.61 31.20
CA ILE A 196 -1.04 -2.38 31.98
C ILE A 196 -1.38 -3.62 32.82
N ILE A 197 -1.33 -4.82 32.23
CA ILE A 197 -1.59 -6.09 32.94
C ILE A 197 -0.59 -6.28 34.09
N TRP A 198 0.68 -5.98 33.85
CA TRP A 198 1.74 -6.14 34.84
C TRP A 198 1.66 -5.13 35.99
N LYS A 199 1.29 -3.87 35.71
CA LYS A 199 1.06 -2.86 36.75
C LYS A 199 -0.10 -3.26 37.67
N ARG A 200 -1.18 -3.81 37.10
CA ARG A 200 -2.39 -4.18 37.84
C ARG A 200 -2.16 -5.34 38.82
N SER A 201 -1.27 -6.27 38.48
CA SER A 201 -0.94 -7.43 39.30
C SER A 201 -0.07 -7.10 40.52
N ARG A 202 0.53 -5.91 40.60
CA ARG A 202 1.28 -5.45 41.80
C ARG A 202 0.42 -4.77 42.87
N ILE A 203 -0.85 -4.47 42.60
CA ILE A 203 -1.78 -3.96 43.61
C ILE A 203 -2.40 -5.16 44.35
N THR A 204 -1.55 -5.90 45.05
CA THR A 204 -2.02 -6.89 46.03
C THR A 204 -2.36 -6.13 47.30
N ILE A 205 -3.65 -6.03 47.61
CA ILE A 205 -4.14 -5.43 48.84
C ILE A 205 -3.51 -6.19 50.00
N LYS A 206 -2.68 -5.53 50.81
CA LYS A 206 -2.19 -6.10 52.07
C LYS A 206 -3.41 -6.52 52.88
N PRO A 207 -3.53 -7.79 53.32
CA PRO A 207 -4.62 -8.18 54.19
C PRO A 207 -4.60 -7.28 55.43
N PRO A 208 -5.77 -6.81 55.91
CA PRO A 208 -5.82 -6.00 57.11
C PRO A 208 -5.14 -6.76 58.24
N ALA A 209 -4.20 -6.10 58.91
CA ALA A 209 -3.50 -6.67 60.05
C ALA A 209 -4.53 -7.24 61.02
N ALA A 210 -4.43 -8.53 61.31
CA ALA A 210 -5.31 -9.20 62.26
C ALA A 210 -5.20 -8.44 63.59
N GLN A 211 -6.29 -7.77 64.00
CA GLN A 211 -6.40 -7.18 65.32
C GLN A 211 -6.37 -8.33 66.32
N CYS A 212 -5.24 -8.45 67.03
CA CYS A 212 -5.05 -9.38 68.12
C CYS A 212 -5.98 -8.93 69.26
N LEU A 213 -7.16 -9.56 69.35
CA LEU A 213 -8.07 -9.41 70.48
C LEU A 213 -7.39 -9.99 71.72
N ALA A 214 -6.95 -9.11 72.62
CA ALA A 214 -6.47 -9.52 73.93
C ALA A 214 -7.62 -10.20 74.70
N PRO A 215 -7.39 -11.36 75.32
CA PRO A 215 -8.40 -12.00 76.15
C PRO A 215 -8.64 -11.15 77.40
N PHE A 216 -9.88 -10.72 77.60
CA PHE A 216 -10.37 -10.26 78.88
C PHE A 216 -10.29 -11.42 79.88
N GLY A 217 -9.24 -11.41 80.71
CA GLY A 217 -9.16 -12.22 81.92
C GLY A 217 -9.92 -11.53 83.04
N GLY A 218 -11.09 -12.06 83.38
CA GLY A 218 -11.75 -11.81 84.65
C GLY A 218 -11.18 -12.73 85.74
N GLY A 219 -11.09 -12.20 86.96
CA GLY A 219 -10.63 -12.89 88.16
C GLY A 219 -10.08 -11.90 89.16
#